data_AF-A0A3A0BTF9-F1
#
_entry.id   AF-A0A3A0BTF9-F1
#
_cell.length_a   1.000
_cell.length_b   1.000
_cell.length_c   1.000
_cell.angle_alpha   90.00
_cell.angle_beta   90.00
_cell.angle_gamma   90.00
#
_symmetry.space_group_name_H-M   'P 1'
#
loop_
_entity.id
_entity.type
_entity.pdbx_description
1 polymer ?
#
loop_
_entity_poly.entity_id
_entity_poly.type
_entity_poly.pdbx_seq_one_letter_code
_entity_poly.pdbx_strand_id
1 'polypeptide(L)'
;MIAEAKALQLPTKFLEQIPAQFVRFEFEDLHAYAAEYHPAEHRMVLNRSLSLNAAGGTLRPLKRLTHKELETLYHELFHAYMDFLEQTQSANGPGLLAFAREQQRCRYQHVLITPLLQKKDQKEERFLSETESWEVLNETWAIFIGWAVWTQLEVGKPAKGAAQPFSPSGWLARLEKADGEADLKGYYEPEDPSEQAMARKRFLAPEFRLSAQELTTLMKEVLGSPVELIRQAEAVLKRPRLSVSTQGTCQIPPTP
;
A
#
# COMPACT_ATOMS: atom_id res chain seq x y z
N MET A 1 10.12 14.41 10.46
CA MET A 1 9.49 13.13 10.09
C MET A 1 10.51 12.02 9.78
N ILE A 2 11.31 12.11 8.72
CA ILE A 2 12.29 11.03 8.34
C ILE A 2 13.23 10.63 9.49
N ALA A 3 13.82 11.61 10.20
CA ALA A 3 14.70 11.32 11.33
C ALA A 3 13.99 10.53 12.45
N GLU A 4 12.72 10.83 12.73
CA GLU A 4 11.92 10.08 13.70
C GLU A 4 11.56 8.69 13.20
N ALA A 5 11.24 8.54 11.91
CA ALA A 5 10.99 7.25 11.29
C ALA A 5 12.22 6.33 11.41
N LYS A 6 13.43 6.85 11.13
CA LYS A 6 14.70 6.13 11.36
C LYS A 6 14.90 5.74 12.81
N ALA A 7 14.60 6.64 13.76
CA ALA A 7 14.72 6.35 15.19
C ALA A 7 13.75 5.24 15.65
N LEU A 8 12.60 5.13 14.98
CA LEU A 8 11.63 4.04 15.16
C LEU A 8 11.91 2.81 14.28
N GLN A 9 13.04 2.81 13.55
CA GLN A 9 13.43 1.78 12.59
C GLN A 9 12.41 1.54 11.48
N LEU A 10 11.53 2.51 11.20
CA LEU A 10 10.54 2.43 10.14
C LEU A 10 11.19 2.56 8.74
N PRO A 11 10.59 1.96 7.71
CA PRO A 11 11.02 2.13 6.32
C PRO A 11 11.10 3.60 5.91
N THR A 12 12.23 4.04 5.35
CA THR A 12 12.42 5.44 4.93
C THR A 12 12.89 5.60 3.49
N LYS A 13 13.23 4.51 2.79
CA LYS A 13 13.83 4.55 1.44
C LYS A 13 13.00 5.35 0.43
N PHE A 14 11.68 5.20 0.39
CA PHE A 14 10.84 5.99 -0.52
C PHE A 14 10.61 7.42 -0.01
N LEU A 15 10.48 7.61 1.31
CA LEU A 15 10.28 8.93 1.92
C LEU A 15 11.47 9.88 1.66
N GLU A 16 12.68 9.33 1.59
CA GLU A 16 13.90 10.09 1.28
C GLU A 16 13.99 10.53 -0.19
N GLN A 17 13.21 9.92 -1.08
CA GLN A 17 13.20 10.27 -2.50
C GLN A 17 12.23 11.40 -2.83
N ILE A 18 11.20 11.61 -2.01
CA ILE A 18 10.23 12.69 -2.19
C ILE A 18 10.88 14.02 -1.77
N PRO A 19 10.96 15.03 -2.67
CA PRO A 19 11.44 16.36 -2.30
C PRO A 19 10.57 16.95 -1.18
N ALA A 20 11.18 17.63 -0.21
CA ALA A 20 10.45 18.17 0.95
C ALA A 20 9.32 19.15 0.57
N GLN A 21 9.45 19.81 -0.57
CA GLN A 21 8.49 20.76 -1.13
C GLN A 21 7.46 20.14 -2.07
N PHE A 22 7.56 18.83 -2.38
CA PHE A 22 6.62 18.17 -3.27
C PHE A 22 5.23 18.09 -2.62
N VAL A 23 5.17 17.75 -1.33
CA VAL A 23 3.92 17.61 -0.58
C VAL A 23 3.72 18.76 0.39
N ARG A 24 2.57 19.43 0.30
CA ARG A 24 2.11 20.42 1.29
C ARG A 24 1.28 19.73 2.37
N PHE A 25 1.74 19.79 3.61
CA PHE A 25 1.02 19.23 4.76
C PHE A 25 0.06 20.25 5.37
N GLU A 26 -1.18 19.84 5.60
CA GLU A 26 -2.23 20.62 6.23
C GLU A 26 -2.94 19.81 7.31
N PHE A 27 -3.63 20.49 8.22
CA PHE A 27 -4.37 19.83 9.31
C PHE A 27 -5.84 20.26 9.33
N GLU A 28 -6.73 19.29 9.13
CA GLU A 28 -8.18 19.49 9.10
C GLU A 28 -8.91 18.45 9.94
N ASP A 29 -10.19 18.68 10.24
CA ASP A 29 -11.01 17.72 11.01
C ASP A 29 -11.55 16.62 10.08
N LEU A 30 -10.68 15.68 9.73
CA LEU A 30 -11.08 14.46 9.03
C LEU A 30 -11.96 13.60 9.94
N HIS A 31 -13.14 13.17 9.48
CA HIS A 31 -14.06 12.41 10.32
C HIS A 31 -13.68 10.92 10.42
N ALA A 32 -13.23 10.32 9.32
CA ALA A 32 -13.04 8.87 9.21
C ALA A 32 -11.57 8.43 9.04
N TYR A 33 -10.67 9.35 8.71
CA TYR A 33 -9.30 9.03 8.31
C TYR A 33 -8.28 9.83 9.11
N ALA A 34 -7.07 9.27 9.26
CA ALA A 34 -5.94 9.92 9.91
C ALA A 34 -5.15 10.83 8.95
N ALA A 35 -5.13 10.47 7.66
CA ALA A 35 -4.50 11.22 6.60
C ALA A 35 -5.27 10.99 5.29
N GLU A 36 -5.15 11.91 4.34
CA GLU A 36 -5.67 11.83 2.97
C GLU A 36 -4.72 12.59 2.04
N TYR A 37 -4.31 11.97 0.94
CA TYR A 37 -3.52 12.62 -0.10
C TYR A 37 -4.39 13.07 -1.29
N HIS A 38 -4.25 14.33 -1.68
CA HIS A 38 -4.90 14.89 -2.87
C HIS A 38 -3.86 15.14 -3.98
N PRO A 39 -3.80 14.27 -5.01
CA PRO A 39 -2.78 14.36 -6.07
C PRO A 39 -2.90 15.64 -6.91
N ALA A 40 -4.11 16.17 -7.12
CA ALA A 40 -4.28 17.40 -7.91
C ALA A 40 -3.57 18.64 -7.32
N GLU A 41 -3.31 18.65 -6.01
CA GLU A 41 -2.72 19.78 -5.27
C GLU A 41 -1.40 19.42 -4.56
N HIS A 42 -0.94 18.18 -4.70
CA HIS A 42 0.10 17.53 -3.87
C HIS A 42 -0.08 17.83 -2.38
N ARG A 43 -1.31 17.70 -1.91
CA ARG A 43 -1.73 18.15 -0.59
C ARG A 43 -1.97 16.94 0.30
N MET A 44 -1.28 16.88 1.43
CA MET A 44 -1.47 15.86 2.46
C MET A 44 -2.26 16.47 3.61
N VAL A 45 -3.53 16.09 3.73
CA VAL A 45 -4.38 16.51 4.83
C VAL A 45 -4.26 15.50 5.94
N LEU A 46 -3.82 15.95 7.11
CA LEU A 46 -3.75 15.13 8.31
C LEU A 46 -4.90 15.50 9.23
N ASN A 47 -5.50 14.50 9.89
CA ASN A 47 -6.51 14.78 10.90
C ASN A 47 -5.91 15.67 11.99
N ARG A 48 -6.63 16.71 12.43
CA ARG A 48 -6.14 17.67 13.43
C ARG A 48 -5.68 16.98 14.72
N SER A 49 -6.27 15.84 15.07
CA SER A 49 -5.82 15.02 16.21
C SER A 49 -4.37 14.53 16.07
N LEU A 50 -3.81 14.43 14.87
CA LEU A 50 -2.40 14.09 14.64
C LEU A 50 -1.46 15.27 14.89
N SER A 51 -1.96 16.50 15.02
CA SER A 51 -1.12 17.67 15.31
C SER A 51 -0.76 17.80 16.78
N LEU A 52 0.40 18.40 17.06
CA LEU A 52 0.87 18.68 18.42
C LEU A 52 -0.16 19.54 19.16
N ASN A 53 -0.68 19.00 20.26
CA ASN A 53 -1.75 19.63 21.06
C ASN A 53 -3.01 19.97 20.25
N ALA A 54 -3.28 19.27 19.14
CA ALA A 54 -4.38 19.56 18.22
C ALA A 54 -4.36 20.99 17.62
N ALA A 55 -3.19 21.65 17.58
CA ALA A 55 -3.05 23.04 17.15
C ALA A 55 -2.95 23.25 15.62
N GLY A 56 -2.83 22.17 14.84
CA GLY A 56 -2.86 22.21 13.37
C GLY A 56 -1.60 22.74 12.68
N GLY A 57 -0.48 22.89 13.40
CA GLY A 57 0.77 23.44 12.82
C GLY A 57 1.92 22.46 12.66
N THR A 58 1.93 21.35 13.40
CA THR A 58 3.05 20.40 13.40
C THR A 58 2.56 19.01 13.78
N LEU A 59 3.02 17.98 13.07
CA LEU A 59 2.72 16.58 13.39
C LEU A 59 3.23 16.23 14.79
N ARG A 60 2.43 15.49 15.58
CA ARG A 60 2.91 14.89 16.84
C ARG A 60 4.09 13.97 16.55
N PRO A 61 5.03 13.80 17.50
CA PRO A 61 6.11 12.83 17.35
C PRO A 61 5.57 11.46 16.94
N LEU A 62 6.20 10.79 15.98
CA LEU A 62 5.67 9.54 15.40
C LEU A 62 5.45 8.46 16.46
N LYS A 63 6.29 8.43 17.50
CA LYS A 63 6.17 7.52 18.65
C LYS A 63 4.89 7.71 19.49
N ARG A 64 4.19 8.84 19.31
CA ARG A 64 2.92 9.16 19.97
C ARG A 64 1.71 8.91 19.09
N LEU A 65 1.93 8.54 17.83
CA LEU A 65 0.87 8.07 16.94
C LEU A 65 0.60 6.60 17.24
N THR A 66 -0.67 6.23 17.17
CA THR A 66 -1.11 4.84 17.18
C THR A 66 -0.58 4.12 15.94
N HIS A 67 -0.49 2.80 16.01
CA HIS A 67 -0.05 2.02 14.85
C HIS A 67 -1.00 2.22 13.66
N LYS A 68 -2.30 2.40 13.90
CA LYS A 68 -3.28 2.64 12.84
C LYS A 68 -3.11 4.02 12.19
N GLU A 69 -2.82 5.06 12.96
CA GLU A 69 -2.46 6.38 12.41
C GLU A 69 -1.18 6.29 11.56
N LEU A 70 -0.17 5.53 11.99
CA LEU A 70 1.05 5.30 11.21
C LEU A 70 0.81 4.47 9.94
N GLU A 71 -0.06 3.46 10.02
CA GLU A 71 -0.51 2.66 8.87
C GLU A 71 -1.10 3.56 7.79
N THR A 72 -2.09 4.39 8.14
CA THR A 72 -2.74 5.33 7.22
C THR A 72 -1.75 6.38 6.72
N LEU A 73 -0.92 6.96 7.59
CA LEU A 73 0.07 7.95 7.15
C LEU A 73 1.05 7.39 6.10
N TYR A 74 1.54 6.16 6.29
CA TYR A 74 2.44 5.53 5.31
C TYR A 74 1.75 5.11 4.03
N HIS A 75 0.47 4.72 4.10
CA HIS A 75 -0.38 4.48 2.95
C HIS A 75 -0.50 5.75 2.08
N GLU A 76 -0.89 6.88 2.69
CA GLU A 76 -1.03 8.15 1.95
C GLU A 76 0.31 8.69 1.43
N LEU A 77 1.39 8.59 2.22
CA LEU A 77 2.73 8.99 1.77
C LEU A 77 3.20 8.16 0.56
N PHE A 78 2.74 6.91 0.45
CA PHE A 78 3.04 6.09 -0.72
C PHE A 78 2.32 6.59 -1.97
N HIS A 79 1.07 7.02 -1.88
CA HIS A 79 0.38 7.67 -2.99
C HIS A 79 1.14 8.91 -3.47
N ALA A 80 1.59 9.76 -2.54
CA ALA A 80 2.41 10.93 -2.87
C ALA A 80 3.74 10.55 -3.55
N TYR A 81 4.35 9.42 -3.17
CA TYR A 81 5.55 8.92 -3.83
C TYR A 81 5.28 8.45 -5.26
N MET A 82 4.19 7.71 -5.49
CA MET A 82 3.83 7.26 -6.83
C MET A 82 3.52 8.45 -7.75
N ASP A 83 2.81 9.46 -7.25
CA ASP A 83 2.53 10.71 -7.97
C ASP A 83 3.82 11.48 -8.32
N PHE A 84 4.77 11.57 -7.38
CA PHE A 84 6.10 12.12 -7.63
C PHE A 84 6.85 11.38 -8.75
N LEU A 85 6.79 10.04 -8.77
CA LEU A 85 7.40 9.24 -9.83
C LEU A 85 6.74 9.48 -11.19
N GLU A 86 5.41 9.59 -11.23
CA GLU A 86 4.66 9.87 -12.46
C GLU A 86 5.02 11.22 -13.07
N GLN A 87 5.07 12.28 -12.27
CA GLN A 87 5.31 13.64 -12.77
C GLN A 87 6.73 13.87 -13.24
N THR A 88 7.70 13.36 -12.47
CA THR A 88 9.07 13.70 -12.77
C THR A 88 9.62 12.88 -13.93
N GLN A 89 9.00 11.73 -14.27
CA GLN A 89 9.51 10.76 -15.24
C GLN A 89 11.02 10.46 -15.05
N SER A 90 11.60 10.78 -13.88
CA SER A 90 13.02 11.12 -13.79
C SER A 90 13.86 10.05 -13.09
N ALA A 91 14.75 9.49 -13.90
CA ALA A 91 16.21 9.44 -13.74
C ALA A 91 16.86 8.71 -12.54
N ASN A 92 16.15 8.27 -11.51
CA ASN A 92 16.73 7.43 -10.44
C ASN A 92 15.88 6.21 -10.03
N GLY A 93 14.89 5.85 -10.84
CA GLY A 93 14.19 4.57 -10.68
C GLY A 93 13.33 4.17 -11.87
N PRO A 94 13.88 4.02 -13.10
CA PRO A 94 13.09 3.53 -14.24
C PRO A 94 12.44 2.17 -13.98
N GLY A 95 12.92 1.40 -12.99
CA GLY A 95 12.39 0.08 -12.65
C GLY A 95 10.99 0.10 -12.02
N LEU A 96 10.73 0.93 -11.01
CA LEU A 96 9.47 0.82 -10.23
C LEU A 96 8.25 1.31 -11.02
N LEU A 97 8.32 2.50 -11.62
CA LEU A 97 7.21 3.03 -12.41
C LEU A 97 6.96 2.19 -13.67
N ALA A 98 8.01 1.73 -14.37
CA ALA A 98 7.84 0.84 -15.51
C ALA A 98 7.23 -0.50 -15.09
N PHE A 99 7.68 -1.06 -13.95
CA PHE A 99 7.07 -2.26 -13.38
C PHE A 99 5.60 -2.04 -13.02
N ALA A 100 5.26 -0.91 -12.40
CA ALA A 100 3.89 -0.54 -12.10
C ALA A 100 3.02 -0.45 -13.37
N ARG A 101 3.49 0.24 -14.42
CA ARG A 101 2.77 0.33 -15.71
C ARG A 101 2.65 -1.00 -16.43
N GLU A 102 3.60 -1.92 -16.25
CA GLU A 102 3.45 -3.30 -16.70
C GLU A 102 2.31 -3.97 -15.93
N GLN A 103 2.39 -4.02 -14.59
CA GLN A 103 1.35 -4.63 -13.74
C GLN A 103 -0.04 -4.03 -14.00
N GLN A 104 -0.14 -2.72 -14.20
CA GLN A 104 -1.39 -2.05 -14.56
C GLN A 104 -2.04 -2.71 -15.78
N ARG A 105 -1.28 -2.87 -16.86
CA ARG A 105 -1.76 -3.43 -18.14
C ARG A 105 -2.07 -4.92 -18.06
N CYS A 106 -1.19 -5.72 -17.45
CA CYS A 106 -1.33 -7.18 -17.48
C CYS A 106 -2.14 -7.77 -16.32
N ARG A 107 -2.26 -7.06 -15.18
CA ARG A 107 -2.94 -7.56 -13.98
C ARG A 107 -4.13 -6.73 -13.57
N TYR A 108 -4.08 -5.40 -13.67
CA TYR A 108 -5.12 -4.54 -13.09
C TYR A 108 -6.12 -3.97 -14.11
N GLN A 109 -5.87 -4.09 -15.40
CA GLN A 109 -6.82 -3.67 -16.43
C GLN A 109 -7.98 -4.65 -16.62
N HIS A 110 -7.77 -5.92 -16.28
CA HIS A 110 -8.78 -6.96 -16.37
C HIS A 110 -8.85 -7.74 -15.06
N VAL A 111 -9.90 -7.49 -14.29
CA VAL A 111 -10.00 -7.92 -12.89
C VAL A 111 -11.27 -8.71 -12.62
N LEU A 112 -11.22 -9.51 -11.56
CA LEU A 112 -12.41 -10.03 -10.89
C LEU A 112 -12.68 -9.18 -9.66
N ILE A 113 -13.93 -8.79 -9.46
CA ILE A 113 -14.37 -8.04 -8.29
C ILE A 113 -15.42 -8.80 -7.50
N THR A 114 -15.55 -8.42 -6.23
CA THR A 114 -16.65 -8.89 -5.39
C THR A 114 -17.96 -8.23 -5.88
N PRO A 115 -19.02 -9.00 -6.20
CA PRO A 115 -20.29 -8.44 -6.65
C PRO A 115 -21.00 -7.70 -5.52
N LEU A 116 -21.73 -6.64 -5.86
CA LEU A 116 -22.49 -5.84 -4.89
C LEU A 116 -23.61 -6.65 -4.23
N LEU A 117 -24.29 -7.48 -5.02
CA LEU A 117 -25.27 -8.43 -4.53
C LEU A 117 -24.50 -9.70 -4.13
N GLN A 118 -24.36 -9.92 -2.83
CA GLN A 118 -23.68 -11.08 -2.24
C GLN A 118 -24.43 -12.40 -2.54
N LYS A 119 -24.35 -12.86 -3.79
CA LYS A 119 -24.50 -14.28 -4.08
C LYS A 119 -23.16 -14.92 -3.75
N LYS A 120 -23.16 -15.80 -2.74
CA LYS A 120 -21.96 -16.56 -2.35
C LYS A 120 -21.34 -17.16 -3.62
N ASP A 121 -20.03 -17.01 -3.73
CA ASP A 121 -19.18 -17.55 -4.80
C ASP A 121 -19.30 -16.88 -6.19
N GLN A 122 -20.12 -15.84 -6.34
CA GLN A 122 -20.11 -15.06 -7.58
C GLN A 122 -18.95 -14.07 -7.60
N LYS A 123 -18.32 -13.95 -8.77
CA LYS A 123 -17.33 -12.94 -9.11
C LYS A 123 -17.78 -12.26 -10.37
N GLU A 124 -17.48 -10.99 -10.46
CA GLU A 124 -17.81 -10.16 -11.62
C GLU A 124 -16.51 -9.82 -12.34
N GLU A 125 -16.47 -10.11 -13.63
CA GLU A 125 -15.34 -9.75 -14.50
C GLU A 125 -15.50 -8.29 -14.94
N ARG A 126 -14.42 -7.52 -14.86
CA ARG A 126 -14.39 -6.10 -15.23
C ARG A 126 -13.16 -5.75 -16.03
N PHE A 127 -13.38 -4.91 -17.03
CA PHE A 127 -12.34 -4.22 -17.79
C PHE A 127 -12.30 -2.78 -17.28
N LEU A 128 -11.21 -2.43 -16.60
CA LEU A 128 -11.04 -1.12 -15.99
C LEU A 128 -10.46 -0.14 -17.00
N SER A 129 -10.81 1.14 -16.84
CA SER A 129 -10.16 2.22 -17.57
C SER A 129 -8.69 2.36 -17.17
N GLU A 130 -7.95 3.22 -17.88
CA GLU A 130 -6.56 3.53 -17.49
C GLU A 130 -6.52 4.15 -16.08
N THR A 131 -7.45 5.06 -15.75
CA THR A 131 -7.56 5.67 -14.42
C THR A 131 -7.89 4.63 -13.35
N GLU A 132 -8.95 3.86 -13.54
CA GLU A 132 -9.41 2.88 -12.55
C GLU A 132 -8.36 1.79 -12.31
N SER A 133 -7.71 1.28 -13.38
CA SER A 133 -6.66 0.27 -13.25
C SER A 133 -5.41 0.81 -12.54
N TRP A 134 -5.07 2.09 -12.75
CA TRP A 134 -3.98 2.74 -12.02
C TRP A 134 -4.32 2.90 -10.54
N GLU A 135 -5.54 3.33 -10.23
CA GLU A 135 -6.04 3.46 -8.87
C GLU A 135 -5.99 2.12 -8.14
N VAL A 136 -6.54 1.04 -8.71
CA VAL A 136 -6.50 -0.30 -8.09
C VAL A 136 -5.07 -0.74 -7.77
N LEU A 137 -4.14 -0.55 -8.69
CA LEU A 137 -2.74 -0.90 -8.47
C LEU A 137 -2.18 -0.09 -7.30
N ASN A 138 -2.37 1.24 -7.34
CA ASN A 138 -1.81 2.15 -6.35
C ASN A 138 -2.39 1.87 -4.95
N GLU A 139 -3.70 1.65 -4.83
CA GLU A 139 -4.39 1.25 -3.61
C GLU A 139 -3.90 -0.11 -3.09
N THR A 140 -3.76 -1.12 -3.97
CA THR A 140 -3.25 -2.44 -3.57
C THR A 140 -1.86 -2.33 -2.95
N TRP A 141 -0.99 -1.54 -3.57
CA TRP A 141 0.37 -1.34 -3.09
C TRP A 141 0.40 -0.49 -1.82
N ALA A 142 -0.37 0.59 -1.74
CA ALA A 142 -0.47 1.44 -0.55
C ALA A 142 -1.01 0.68 0.66
N ILE A 143 -2.00 -0.20 0.47
CA ILE A 143 -2.50 -1.12 1.51
C ILE A 143 -1.34 -1.97 2.07
N PHE A 144 -0.51 -2.54 1.20
CA PHE A 144 0.65 -3.30 1.64
C PHE A 144 1.68 -2.45 2.39
N ILE A 145 1.98 -1.23 1.92
CA ILE A 145 2.94 -0.34 2.59
C ILE A 145 2.46 0.03 3.99
N GLY A 146 1.20 0.44 4.14
CA GLY A 146 0.60 0.70 5.45
C GLY A 146 0.64 -0.54 6.35
N TRP A 147 0.18 -1.69 5.83
CA TRP A 147 0.16 -2.96 6.55
C TRP A 147 1.56 -3.41 7.01
N ALA A 148 2.59 -3.25 6.17
CA ALA A 148 3.96 -3.66 6.48
C ALA A 148 4.53 -2.87 7.66
N VAL A 149 4.27 -1.56 7.68
CA VAL A 149 4.68 -0.63 8.75
C VAL A 149 3.93 -0.94 10.06
N TRP A 150 2.60 -1.09 9.98
CA TRP A 150 1.78 -1.47 11.13
C TRP A 150 2.24 -2.80 11.74
N THR A 151 2.46 -3.80 10.88
CA THR A 151 2.89 -5.14 11.29
C THR A 151 4.24 -5.09 11.98
N GLN A 152 5.21 -4.36 11.42
CA GLN A 152 6.54 -4.18 12.03
C GLN A 152 6.45 -3.61 13.44
N LEU A 153 5.59 -2.61 13.67
CA LEU A 153 5.39 -2.00 14.98
C LEU A 153 4.71 -2.96 15.97
N GLU A 154 3.75 -3.74 15.50
CA GLU A 154 3.04 -4.72 16.32
C GLU A 154 3.91 -5.90 16.76
N VAL A 155 4.73 -6.45 15.86
CA VAL A 155 5.60 -7.60 16.19
C VAL A 155 6.80 -7.21 17.05
N GLY A 156 7.14 -5.92 17.12
CA GLY A 156 8.16 -5.36 18.03
C GLY A 156 7.64 -5.01 19.43
N LYS A 157 6.34 -5.20 19.72
CA LYS A 157 5.78 -4.90 21.05
C LYS A 157 6.17 -5.97 22.08
N PRO A 158 6.75 -5.58 23.23
CA PRO A 158 6.89 -6.49 24.36
C PRO A 158 5.57 -6.69 25.11
N ALA A 159 5.37 -7.89 25.65
CA ALA A 159 4.33 -8.13 26.65
C ALA A 159 4.59 -7.35 27.97
N LYS A 160 5.86 -7.01 28.28
CA LYS A 160 6.28 -6.23 29.47
C LYS A 160 7.62 -5.49 29.26
N GLY A 161 7.58 -4.16 29.10
CA GLY A 161 8.63 -3.25 29.61
C GLY A 161 9.88 -2.92 28.78
N ALA A 162 10.30 -3.70 27.78
CA ALA A 162 11.47 -3.37 26.96
C ALA A 162 11.18 -3.55 25.46
N ALA A 163 11.35 -2.50 24.65
CA ALA A 163 11.15 -2.58 23.20
C ALA A 163 11.95 -3.76 22.63
N GLN A 164 11.26 -4.75 22.06
CA GLN A 164 11.96 -5.83 21.37
C GLN A 164 12.37 -5.35 19.98
N PRO A 165 13.55 -5.75 19.49
CA PRO A 165 13.92 -5.51 18.09
C PRO A 165 12.89 -6.16 17.17
N PHE A 166 12.78 -5.64 15.95
CA PHE A 166 11.96 -6.22 14.89
C PHE A 166 12.09 -7.75 14.85
N SER A 167 10.95 -8.46 14.77
CA SER A 167 10.88 -9.92 14.70
C SER A 167 10.54 -10.37 13.27
N PRO A 168 11.54 -10.80 12.47
CA PRO A 168 11.28 -11.28 11.10
C PRO A 168 10.28 -12.43 11.05
N SER A 169 10.38 -13.39 11.98
CA SER A 169 9.48 -14.56 12.01
C SER A 169 8.05 -14.17 12.36
N GLY A 170 7.86 -13.25 13.30
CA GLY A 170 6.53 -12.70 13.64
C GLY A 170 5.91 -11.94 12.46
N TRP A 171 6.73 -11.14 11.76
CA TRP A 171 6.29 -10.41 10.57
C TRP A 171 5.87 -11.36 9.45
N LEU A 172 6.67 -12.40 9.17
CA LEU A 172 6.37 -13.41 8.15
C LEU A 172 5.13 -14.25 8.49
N ALA A 173 4.91 -14.58 9.76
CA ALA A 173 3.69 -15.28 10.19
C ALA A 173 2.42 -14.43 9.96
N ARG A 174 2.50 -13.11 10.19
CA ARG A 174 1.41 -12.19 9.86
C ARG A 174 1.23 -12.04 8.35
N LEU A 175 2.32 -12.03 7.57
CA LEU A 175 2.23 -12.04 6.10
C LEU A 175 1.51 -13.29 5.60
N GLU A 176 1.85 -14.46 6.13
CA GLU A 176 1.20 -15.72 5.75
C GLU A 176 -0.30 -15.68 6.02
N LYS A 177 -0.70 -15.14 7.18
CA LYS A 177 -2.11 -14.95 7.51
C LYS A 177 -2.81 -13.96 6.57
N ALA A 178 -2.26 -12.75 6.42
CA ALA A 178 -2.85 -11.70 5.58
C ALA A 178 -2.98 -12.14 4.11
N ASP A 179 -1.96 -12.85 3.62
CA ASP A 179 -2.01 -13.46 2.30
C ASP A 179 -3.11 -14.54 2.26
N GLY A 180 -3.23 -15.35 3.31
CA GLY A 180 -4.26 -16.41 3.52
C GLY A 180 -5.68 -15.90 3.40
N GLU A 181 -5.94 -14.77 4.04
CA GLU A 181 -7.25 -14.10 4.11
C GLU A 181 -7.49 -13.16 2.91
N ALA A 182 -6.49 -13.02 2.02
CA ALA A 182 -6.47 -12.09 0.91
C ALA A 182 -6.77 -10.65 1.35
N ASP A 183 -6.14 -10.23 2.46
CA ASP A 183 -6.25 -8.87 3.03
C ASP A 183 -5.50 -7.83 2.19
N LEU A 184 -4.43 -8.25 1.51
CA LEU A 184 -3.57 -7.39 0.71
C LEU A 184 -4.13 -7.24 -0.71
N LYS A 185 -5.35 -6.72 -0.84
CA LYS A 185 -6.02 -6.47 -2.13
C LYS A 185 -6.61 -5.06 -2.17
N GLY A 186 -6.51 -4.41 -3.32
CA GLY A 186 -7.04 -3.07 -3.52
C GLY A 186 -8.52 -2.99 -3.87
N TYR A 187 -8.92 -1.77 -4.15
CA TYR A 187 -10.22 -1.38 -4.68
C TYR A 187 -10.02 -0.20 -5.63
N TYR A 188 -11.08 0.18 -6.33
CA TYR A 188 -11.16 1.46 -7.05
C TYR A 188 -12.50 2.14 -6.80
N GLU A 189 -12.55 3.43 -7.03
CA GLU A 189 -13.76 4.22 -7.15
C GLU A 189 -14.20 4.24 -8.62
N PRO A 190 -15.37 3.67 -8.99
CA PRO A 190 -15.80 3.59 -10.38
C PRO A 190 -15.89 4.96 -11.04
N GLU A 191 -15.53 5.11 -12.31
CA GLU A 191 -15.73 6.37 -13.04
C GLU A 191 -17.20 6.59 -13.46
N ASP A 192 -17.96 5.50 -13.63
CA ASP A 192 -19.38 5.53 -13.98
C ASP A 192 -20.22 6.07 -12.80
N PRO A 193 -20.88 7.25 -12.95
CA PRO A 193 -21.69 7.82 -11.88
C PRO A 193 -22.85 6.93 -11.41
N SER A 194 -23.40 6.09 -12.31
CA SER A 194 -24.45 5.14 -11.97
C SER A 194 -23.95 4.02 -11.06
N GLU A 195 -22.70 3.59 -11.27
CA GLU A 195 -22.04 2.62 -10.41
C GLU A 195 -21.61 3.24 -9.07
N GLN A 196 -21.05 4.46 -9.09
CA GLN A 196 -20.71 5.21 -7.87
C GLN A 196 -21.93 5.39 -6.94
N ALA A 197 -23.11 5.62 -7.52
CA ALA A 197 -24.36 5.73 -6.77
C ALA A 197 -24.75 4.43 -6.04
N MET A 198 -24.34 3.28 -6.59
CA MET A 198 -24.57 1.97 -5.99
C MET A 198 -23.48 1.59 -4.97
N ALA A 199 -22.23 1.89 -5.30
CA ALA A 199 -21.08 1.61 -4.45
C ALA A 199 -19.94 2.58 -4.72
N ARG A 200 -19.51 3.30 -3.67
CA ARG A 200 -18.37 4.21 -3.76
C ARG A 200 -17.06 3.52 -4.08
N LYS A 201 -16.89 2.26 -3.64
CA LYS A 201 -15.66 1.47 -3.83
C LYS A 201 -16.01 0.08 -4.32
N ARG A 202 -15.26 -0.42 -5.31
CA ARG A 202 -15.34 -1.80 -5.81
C ARG A 202 -14.07 -2.55 -5.42
N PHE A 203 -14.24 -3.56 -4.58
CA PHE A 203 -13.11 -4.36 -4.08
C PHE A 203 -12.79 -5.51 -5.02
N LEU A 204 -11.50 -5.69 -5.25
CA LEU A 204 -10.98 -6.84 -5.98
C LEU A 204 -11.39 -8.17 -5.33
N ALA A 205 -11.50 -9.20 -6.14
CA ALA A 205 -11.65 -10.58 -5.67
C ALA A 205 -10.30 -11.08 -5.08
N PRO A 206 -10.34 -12.11 -4.21
CA PRO A 206 -9.13 -12.66 -3.57
C PRO A 206 -7.99 -13.07 -4.51
N GLU A 207 -8.29 -13.41 -5.77
CA GLU A 207 -7.32 -13.76 -6.81
C GLU A 207 -6.37 -12.60 -7.17
N PHE A 208 -6.83 -11.36 -6.96
CA PHE A 208 -6.09 -10.14 -7.26
C PHE A 208 -5.36 -9.58 -6.03
N ARG A 209 -5.19 -10.38 -4.97
CA ARG A 209 -4.26 -10.05 -3.87
C ARG A 209 -2.85 -9.77 -4.39
N LEU A 210 -2.06 -9.03 -3.64
CA LEU A 210 -0.68 -8.69 -3.96
C LEU A 210 0.12 -9.92 -4.40
N SER A 211 0.76 -9.85 -5.56
CA SER A 211 1.58 -10.96 -6.07
C SER A 211 2.96 -11.01 -5.41
N ALA A 212 3.63 -12.16 -5.52
CA ALA A 212 4.99 -12.34 -5.01
C ALA A 212 5.99 -11.38 -5.68
N GLN A 213 5.81 -11.09 -6.97
CA GLN A 213 6.67 -10.18 -7.72
C GLN A 213 6.49 -8.74 -7.25
N GLU A 214 5.24 -8.30 -7.06
CA GLU A 214 4.93 -6.97 -6.53
C GLU A 214 5.46 -6.79 -5.12
N LEU A 215 5.22 -7.75 -4.23
CA LEU A 215 5.74 -7.74 -2.86
C LEU A 215 7.27 -7.62 -2.85
N THR A 216 7.96 -8.42 -3.67
CA THR A 216 9.42 -8.39 -3.77
C THR A 216 9.92 -7.02 -4.22
N THR A 217 9.30 -6.45 -5.24
CA THR A 217 9.63 -5.13 -5.76
C THR A 217 9.38 -4.03 -4.73
N LEU A 218 8.23 -4.03 -4.06
CA LEU A 218 7.88 -3.04 -3.02
C LEU A 218 8.82 -3.15 -1.82
N MET A 219 9.11 -4.36 -1.34
CA MET A 219 10.03 -4.54 -0.22
C MET A 219 11.45 -4.06 -0.56
N LYS A 220 11.93 -4.30 -1.79
CA LYS A 220 13.27 -3.88 -2.24
C LYS A 220 13.34 -2.39 -2.52
N GLU A 221 12.44 -1.87 -3.35
CA GLU A 221 12.54 -0.52 -3.92
C GLU A 221 11.86 0.56 -3.09
N VAL A 222 10.81 0.20 -2.33
CA VAL A 222 10.04 1.15 -1.54
C VAL A 222 10.44 1.07 -0.06
N LEU A 223 10.41 -0.14 0.53
CA LEU A 223 10.69 -0.31 1.95
C LEU A 223 12.18 -0.35 2.29
N GLY A 224 13.03 -0.75 1.34
CA GLY A 224 14.47 -0.96 1.58
C GLY A 224 14.75 -2.15 2.51
N SER A 225 13.95 -3.20 2.42
CA SER A 225 14.04 -4.39 3.27
C SER A 225 15.32 -5.21 3.01
N PRO A 226 15.84 -5.93 4.02
CA PRO A 226 16.96 -6.85 3.83
C PRO A 226 16.62 -7.98 2.84
N VAL A 227 17.60 -8.37 2.02
CA VAL A 227 17.45 -9.41 0.96
C VAL A 227 16.90 -10.73 1.52
N GLU A 228 17.35 -11.14 2.71
CA GLU A 228 16.90 -12.40 3.31
C GLU A 228 15.42 -12.34 3.74
N LEU A 229 14.95 -11.19 4.24
CA LEU A 229 13.53 -11.01 4.56
C LEU A 229 12.67 -11.04 3.30
N ILE A 230 13.14 -10.40 2.23
CA ILE A 230 12.48 -10.41 0.92
C ILE A 230 12.33 -11.85 0.39
N ARG A 231 13.42 -12.62 0.42
CA ARG A 231 13.43 -14.02 -0.02
C ARG A 231 12.44 -14.88 0.77
N GLN A 232 12.38 -14.71 2.08
CA GLN A 232 11.45 -15.45 2.95
C GLN A 232 10.00 -15.03 2.69
N ALA A 233 9.73 -13.74 2.50
CA ALA A 233 8.39 -13.22 2.21
C ALA A 233 7.89 -13.67 0.83
N GLU A 234 8.75 -13.67 -0.19
CA GLU A 234 8.44 -14.23 -1.51
C GLU A 234 8.04 -15.72 -1.42
N ALA A 235 8.77 -16.50 -0.61
CA ALA A 235 8.47 -17.91 -0.40
C ALA A 235 7.10 -18.14 0.27
N VAL A 236 6.61 -17.20 1.10
CA VAL A 236 5.27 -17.27 1.70
C VAL A 236 4.19 -17.15 0.61
N LEU A 237 4.32 -16.17 -0.28
CA LEU A 237 3.32 -15.91 -1.33
C LEU A 237 3.31 -16.96 -2.44
N LYS A 238 4.45 -17.63 -2.68
CA LYS A 238 4.59 -18.71 -3.67
C LYS A 238 4.05 -20.07 -3.22
N ARG A 239 3.64 -20.23 -1.95
CA ARG A 239 3.07 -21.51 -1.48
C ARG A 239 1.80 -21.85 -2.29
N PRO A 240 1.65 -23.07 -2.82
CA PRO A 240 0.46 -23.48 -3.54
C PRO A 240 -0.80 -23.34 -2.66
N ARG A 241 -1.88 -22.79 -3.22
CA ARG A 241 -3.17 -22.68 -2.52
C ARG A 241 -4.30 -23.09 -3.44
N LEU A 242 -5.39 -23.54 -2.83
CA LEU A 242 -6.57 -24.10 -3.49
C LEU A 242 -7.33 -23.09 -4.39
N SER A 243 -7.00 -21.80 -4.36
CA SER A 243 -7.73 -20.73 -5.07
C SER A 243 -6.84 -19.76 -5.87
N VAL A 244 -5.63 -20.18 -6.29
CA VAL A 244 -4.81 -19.32 -7.17
C VAL A 244 -5.30 -19.46 -8.60
N SER A 245 -6.12 -18.51 -9.06
CA SER A 245 -6.30 -18.34 -10.50
C SER A 245 -4.98 -17.84 -11.09
N THR A 246 -4.53 -18.46 -12.19
CA THR A 246 -3.46 -17.92 -13.04
C THR A 246 -3.89 -16.65 -13.78
N GLN A 247 -5.19 -16.33 -13.77
CA GLN A 247 -5.71 -15.07 -14.30
C GLN A 247 -5.18 -13.89 -13.46
N GLY A 248 -4.50 -12.96 -14.12
CA GLY A 248 -3.95 -11.76 -13.53
C GLY A 248 -2.45 -11.82 -13.22
N THR A 249 -1.74 -12.92 -13.46
CA THR A 249 -0.26 -12.87 -13.38
C THR A 249 0.31 -12.35 -14.69
N CYS A 250 1.17 -11.34 -14.61
CA CYS A 250 1.92 -10.87 -15.75
C CYS A 250 2.88 -11.96 -16.20
N GLN A 251 2.64 -12.51 -17.40
CA GLN A 251 3.58 -13.47 -17.98
C GLN A 251 4.86 -12.72 -18.32
N ILE A 252 5.97 -13.08 -17.67
CA ILE A 252 7.30 -12.64 -18.10
C ILE A 252 7.53 -13.33 -19.46
N PRO A 253 7.73 -12.59 -20.58
CA PRO A 253 8.13 -13.22 -21.82
C PRO A 253 9.42 -14.00 -21.56
N PRO A 254 9.59 -15.23 -22.10
CA PRO A 254 10.87 -15.90 -22.01
C PRO A 254 11.93 -14.97 -22.61
N THR A 255 12.95 -14.62 -21.83
CA THR A 255 14.12 -13.92 -22.34
C THR A 255 14.71 -14.75 -23.49
N PRO A 256 14.96 -14.15 -24.67
CA PRO A 256 15.54 -14.86 -25.81
C PRO A 256 16.94 -15.39 -25.51
#